data_AF-A0A653AL27-F1
#
_entry.id   AF-A0A653AL27-F1
#
_cell.length_a   1.000
_cell.length_b   1.000
_cell.length_c   1.000
_cell.angle_alpha   90.00
_cell.angle_beta   90.00
_cell.angle_gamma   90.00
#
_symmetry.space_group_name_H-M   'P 1'
#
loop_
_entity.id
_entity.type
_entity.pdbx_description
1 polymer ?
#
loop_
_entity_poly.entity_id
_entity_poly.type
_entity_poly.pdbx_seq_one_letter_code
_entity_poly.pdbx_strand_id
1 'polypeptide(L)'
;MINYIWFLLIFLGGIVGLINGNGEVISKSIVNSCGNTVTFMIELAGIMCFWCGVMKIAEKSGFTEKLSKILKPVLKLIFKDAARDEKALGAIVMNLTANMMGLSNAATPFGIRAMEEMDRLNPNKGTTTNDMSLFLVLNAACIQLVPTTIISIRAACNSVNPGIIIVPAIISTTVAAIVGVCSCKLLERYF
;
A
#
# COMPACT_ATOMS: atom_id res chain seq x y z
N MET A 1 19.82 -6.04 0.02
CA MET A 1 19.23 -7.34 0.46
C MET A 1 18.30 -7.94 -0.60
N ILE A 2 17.31 -7.23 -1.14
CA ILE A 2 16.35 -7.80 -2.10
C ILE A 2 16.97 -8.25 -3.44
N ASN A 3 17.97 -7.53 -3.95
CA ASN A 3 18.66 -7.89 -5.20
C ASN A 3 19.35 -9.27 -5.11
N TYR A 4 19.90 -9.60 -3.95
CA TYR A 4 20.53 -10.90 -3.71
C TYR A 4 19.50 -12.04 -3.69
N ILE A 5 18.31 -11.78 -3.11
CA ILE A 5 17.20 -12.75 -3.07
C ILE A 5 16.69 -13.03 -4.49
N TRP A 6 16.45 -11.98 -5.28
CA TRP A 6 16.02 -12.12 -6.68
C TRP A 6 17.04 -12.87 -7.53
N PHE A 7 18.32 -12.52 -7.38
CA PHE A 7 19.39 -13.20 -8.07
C PHE A 7 19.41 -14.69 -7.72
N LEU A 8 19.38 -15.05 -6.44
CA LEU A 8 19.37 -16.45 -5.99
C LEU A 8 18.16 -17.23 -6.55
N LEU A 9 16.97 -16.63 -6.53
CA LEU A 9 15.76 -17.25 -7.08
C LEU A 9 15.89 -17.56 -8.57
N ILE A 10 16.31 -16.59 -9.37
CA ILE A 10 16.47 -16.74 -10.82
C ILE A 10 17.60 -17.71 -11.14
N PHE A 11 18.73 -17.60 -10.43
CA PHE A 11 19.92 -18.41 -10.64
C PHE A 11 19.68 -19.89 -10.28
N LEU A 12 19.13 -20.16 -9.10
CA LEU A 12 18.79 -21.53 -8.67
C LEU A 12 17.68 -22.12 -9.56
N GLY A 13 16.67 -21.33 -9.91
CA GLY A 13 15.62 -21.75 -10.84
C GLY A 13 16.18 -22.14 -12.21
N GLY A 14 17.15 -21.38 -12.71
CA GLY A 14 17.89 -21.70 -13.94
C GLY A 14 18.67 -23.01 -13.83
N ILE A 15 19.43 -23.21 -12.75
CA ILE A 15 20.19 -24.45 -12.52
C ILE A 15 19.25 -25.66 -12.45
N VAL A 16 18.16 -25.58 -11.68
CA VAL A 16 17.18 -26.67 -11.56
C VAL A 16 16.54 -26.98 -12.90
N GLY A 17 16.20 -25.95 -13.68
CA GLY A 17 15.63 -26.13 -15.02
C GLY A 17 16.60 -26.79 -16.01
N LEU A 18 17.90 -26.47 -15.91
CA LEU A 18 18.95 -27.10 -16.72
C LEU A 18 19.18 -28.56 -16.34
N ILE A 19 19.26 -28.88 -15.04
CA ILE A 19 19.44 -30.26 -14.54
C ILE A 19 18.27 -31.16 -14.96
N ASN A 20 17.04 -30.64 -14.95
CA ASN A 20 15.85 -31.39 -15.36
C ASN A 20 15.66 -31.50 -16.88
N GLY A 21 16.59 -30.97 -17.69
CA GLY A 21 16.50 -31.02 -19.16
C GLY A 21 15.48 -30.07 -19.78
N ASN A 22 14.91 -29.13 -19.01
CA ASN A 22 13.88 -28.19 -19.44
C ASN A 22 14.45 -26.88 -20.02
N GLY A 23 15.66 -26.89 -20.58
CA GLY A 23 16.34 -25.69 -21.09
C GLY A 23 15.57 -24.95 -22.19
N GLU A 24 14.87 -25.68 -23.06
CA GLU A 24 14.02 -25.10 -24.09
C GLU A 24 12.82 -24.35 -23.50
N VAL A 25 12.21 -24.91 -22.45
CA VAL A 25 11.10 -24.27 -21.71
C VAL A 25 11.58 -22.96 -21.08
N ILE A 26 12.79 -22.94 -20.50
CA ILE A 26 13.40 -21.73 -19.92
C ILE A 26 13.55 -20.65 -21.00
N SER A 27 14.18 -21.00 -22.13
CA SER A 27 14.41 -20.05 -23.23
C SER A 27 13.10 -19.49 -23.78
N LYS A 28 12.11 -20.35 -24.00
CA LYS A 28 10.79 -19.94 -24.49
C LYS A 28 10.05 -19.06 -23.48
N SER A 29 10.18 -19.35 -22.19
CA SER A 29 9.56 -18.56 -21.12
C SER A 29 10.15 -17.15 -21.08
N ILE A 30 11.46 -16.99 -21.20
CA ILE A 30 12.12 -15.67 -21.25
C ILE A 30 11.56 -14.83 -22.40
N VAL A 31 11.53 -15.39 -23.61
CA VAL A 31 11.04 -14.66 -24.80
C VAL A 31 9.56 -14.32 -24.68
N ASN A 32 8.73 -15.28 -24.24
CA ASN A 32 7.30 -15.04 -24.04
C ASN A 32 7.02 -14.00 -22.94
N SER A 33 7.81 -14.01 -21.85
CA SER A 33 7.69 -13.02 -20.79
C SER A 33 7.94 -11.61 -21.31
N CYS A 34 8.95 -11.39 -22.17
CA CYS A 34 9.18 -10.09 -22.77
C CYS A 34 7.95 -9.57 -23.54
N GLY A 35 7.35 -10.39 -24.40
CA GLY A 35 6.16 -10.01 -25.16
C GLY A 35 4.94 -9.75 -24.27
N ASN A 36 4.65 -10.69 -23.37
CA ASN A 36 3.52 -10.59 -22.43
C ASN A 36 3.63 -9.36 -21.54
N THR A 37 4.84 -9.03 -21.09
CA THR A 37 5.07 -7.83 -20.28
C THR A 37 4.73 -6.56 -21.05
N VAL A 38 5.09 -6.44 -22.34
CA VAL A 38 4.74 -5.26 -23.14
C VAL A 38 3.23 -5.13 -23.31
N THR A 39 2.54 -6.22 -23.69
CA THR A 39 1.07 -6.22 -23.81
C THR A 39 0.40 -5.86 -22.49
N PHE A 40 0.85 -6.47 -21.39
CA PHE A 40 0.34 -6.18 -20.06
C PHE A 40 0.54 -4.70 -19.67
N MET A 41 1.71 -4.12 -19.96
CA MET A 41 1.95 -2.69 -19.68
C MET A 41 0.98 -1.78 -20.45
N ILE A 42 0.71 -2.08 -21.73
CA ILE A 42 -0.21 -1.29 -22.56
C ILE A 42 -1.64 -1.38 -22.04
N GLU A 43 -2.11 -2.59 -21.74
CA GLU A 43 -3.45 -2.83 -21.17
C GLU A 43 -3.60 -2.15 -19.81
N LEU A 44 -2.60 -2.32 -18.94
CA LEU A 44 -2.57 -1.73 -17.61
C LEU A 44 -2.56 -0.21 -17.66
N ALA A 45 -1.81 0.40 -18.59
CA ALA A 45 -1.74 1.85 -18.73
C ALA A 45 -3.11 2.48 -19.01
N GLY A 46 -3.90 1.91 -19.93
CA GLY A 46 -5.22 2.43 -20.27
C GLY A 46 -6.18 2.44 -19.07
N ILE A 47 -6.26 1.31 -18.36
CA ILE A 47 -7.16 1.19 -17.21
C ILE A 47 -6.67 2.00 -16.00
N MET A 48 -5.34 2.11 -15.78
CA MET A 48 -4.79 2.95 -14.74
C MET A 48 -5.07 4.43 -15.00
N CYS A 49 -4.94 4.91 -16.24
CA CYS A 49 -5.29 6.29 -16.61
C CYS A 49 -6.74 6.62 -16.26
N PHE A 50 -7.68 5.71 -16.56
CA PHE A 50 -9.08 5.87 -16.18
C PHE A 50 -9.26 5.97 -14.66
N TRP A 51 -8.73 5.01 -13.90
CA TRP A 51 -8.88 5.00 -12.45
C TRP A 51 -8.19 6.19 -11.76
N CYS A 52 -7.02 6.60 -12.23
CA CYS A 52 -6.34 7.80 -11.76
C CYS A 52 -7.17 9.07 -12.07
N GLY A 53 -7.82 9.14 -13.23
CA GLY A 53 -8.73 10.23 -13.58
C GLY A 53 -9.94 10.32 -12.65
N VAL A 54 -10.63 9.19 -12.44
CA VAL A 54 -11.75 9.08 -11.46
C VAL A 54 -11.29 9.52 -10.07
N MET A 55 -10.09 9.10 -9.66
CA MET A 55 -9.55 9.44 -8.36
C MET A 55 -9.22 10.94 -8.24
N LYS A 56 -8.72 11.56 -9.30
CA LYS A 56 -8.45 13.00 -9.34
C LYS A 56 -9.75 13.80 -9.25
N ILE A 57 -10.85 13.30 -9.79
CA ILE A 57 -12.19 13.90 -9.63
C ILE A 57 -12.63 13.80 -8.17
N ALA A 58 -12.46 12.64 -7.52
CA ALA A 58 -12.77 12.46 -6.10
C ALA A 58 -12.00 13.45 -5.21
N GLU A 59 -10.70 13.61 -5.45
CA GLU A 59 -9.86 14.61 -4.77
C GLU A 59 -10.39 16.04 -5.01
N LYS A 60 -10.58 16.46 -6.27
CA LYS A 60 -11.05 17.81 -6.61
C LYS A 60 -12.47 18.13 -6.11
N SER A 61 -13.32 17.13 -5.92
CA SER A 61 -14.66 17.28 -5.35
C SER A 61 -14.67 17.51 -3.82
N GLY A 62 -13.50 17.45 -3.16
CA GLY A 62 -13.38 17.54 -1.71
C GLY A 62 -13.84 16.28 -0.98
N PHE A 63 -14.00 15.16 -1.67
CA PHE A 63 -14.34 13.88 -1.05
C PHE A 63 -13.25 13.42 -0.08
N THR A 64 -11.98 13.59 -0.48
CA THR A 64 -10.81 13.34 0.38
C THR A 64 -10.85 14.18 1.65
N GLU A 65 -11.15 15.47 1.55
CA GLU A 65 -11.28 16.38 2.70
C GLU A 65 -12.40 15.94 3.66
N LYS A 66 -13.55 15.51 3.12
CA LYS A 66 -14.65 14.99 3.94
C LYS A 66 -14.25 13.69 4.65
N LEU A 67 -13.60 12.77 3.93
CA LEU A 67 -13.11 11.52 4.51
C LEU A 67 -12.06 11.79 5.60
N SER A 68 -11.13 12.70 5.36
CA SER A 68 -10.14 13.16 6.33
C SER A 68 -10.80 13.69 7.62
N LYS A 69 -11.90 14.46 7.52
CA LYS A 69 -12.66 14.94 8.69
C LYS A 69 -13.32 13.80 9.48
N ILE A 70 -13.78 12.76 8.81
CA ILE A 70 -14.40 11.57 9.44
C ILE A 70 -13.33 10.70 10.11
N LEU A 71 -12.15 10.56 9.50
CA LEU A 71 -11.04 9.78 10.04
C LEU A 71 -10.36 10.48 11.22
N LYS A 72 -10.28 11.81 11.21
CA LYS A 72 -9.61 12.60 12.26
C LYS A 72 -10.01 12.22 13.70
N PRO A 73 -11.29 12.09 14.09
CA PRO A 73 -11.65 11.69 15.45
C PRO A 73 -11.20 10.27 15.80
N VAL A 74 -11.27 9.33 14.85
CA VAL A 74 -10.80 7.95 15.05
C VAL A 74 -9.29 7.95 15.25
N LEU A 75 -8.54 8.68 14.42
CA LEU A 75 -7.09 8.76 14.53
C LEU A 75 -6.64 9.52 15.79
N LYS A 76 -7.39 10.53 16.26
CA LYS A 76 -7.15 11.17 17.57
C LYS A 76 -7.29 10.21 18.74
N LEU A 77 -8.13 9.17 18.63
CA LEU A 77 -8.30 8.15 19.66
C LEU A 77 -7.18 7.10 19.64
N ILE A 78 -6.71 6.73 18.44
CA ILE A 78 -5.71 5.68 18.27
C ILE A 78 -4.29 6.21 18.51
N PHE A 79 -3.95 7.40 18.03
CA PHE A 79 -2.64 8.03 18.24
C PHE A 79 -2.58 8.77 19.58
N LYS A 80 -1.38 8.85 20.20
CA LYS A 80 -1.21 9.51 21.51
C LYS A 80 -0.56 10.88 21.39
N ASP A 81 0.74 10.93 21.14
CA ASP A 81 1.52 12.17 21.10
C ASP A 81 1.28 12.91 19.80
N ALA A 82 1.23 12.17 18.68
CA ALA A 82 0.91 12.71 17.36
C ALA A 82 -0.52 13.28 17.28
N ALA A 83 -1.46 12.83 18.12
CA ALA A 83 -2.82 13.34 18.15
C ALA A 83 -2.93 14.76 18.76
N ARG A 84 -1.93 15.19 19.54
CA ARG A 84 -1.88 16.49 20.21
C ARG A 84 -1.29 17.59 19.32
N ASP A 85 -0.57 17.24 18.27
CA ASP A 85 0.00 18.17 17.30
C ASP A 85 -0.81 18.15 15.99
N GLU A 86 -1.37 19.29 15.61
CA GLU A 86 -2.23 19.40 14.43
C GLU A 86 -1.47 19.19 13.11
N LYS A 87 -0.14 19.42 13.05
CA LYS A 87 0.68 19.17 11.84
C LYS A 87 0.95 17.68 11.67
N ALA A 88 1.37 16.99 12.73
CA ALA A 88 1.61 15.55 12.71
C ALA A 88 0.33 14.78 12.39
N LEU A 89 -0.77 15.09 13.10
CA LEU A 89 -2.06 14.47 12.85
C LEU A 89 -2.57 14.79 11.43
N GLY A 90 -2.40 16.02 10.95
CA GLY A 90 -2.78 16.41 9.59
C GLY A 90 -2.05 15.57 8.53
N ALA A 91 -0.74 15.40 8.66
CA ALA A 91 0.06 14.59 7.73
C ALA A 91 -0.36 13.11 7.75
N ILE A 92 -0.59 12.54 8.95
CA ILE A 92 -1.09 11.15 9.11
C ILE A 92 -2.44 10.97 8.42
N VAL A 93 -3.39 11.87 8.68
CA VAL A 93 -4.72 11.83 8.08
C VAL A 93 -4.61 11.89 6.55
N MET A 94 -3.80 12.80 6.00
CA MET A 94 -3.64 12.93 4.56
C MET A 94 -3.02 11.68 3.93
N ASN A 95 -2.01 11.09 4.56
CA ASN A 95 -1.42 9.84 4.09
C ASN A 95 -2.45 8.70 4.09
N LEU A 96 -3.14 8.46 5.21
CA LEU A 96 -4.10 7.37 5.33
C LEU A 96 -5.30 7.56 4.40
N THR A 97 -5.84 8.79 4.28
CA THR A 97 -6.90 9.11 3.32
C THR A 97 -6.44 8.84 1.88
N ALA A 98 -5.25 9.30 1.49
CA ALA A 98 -4.71 9.06 0.15
C ALA A 98 -4.53 7.55 -0.11
N ASN A 99 -4.01 6.82 0.87
CA ASN A 99 -3.84 5.37 0.77
C ASN A 99 -5.19 4.66 0.65
N MET A 100 -6.20 5.03 1.46
CA MET A 100 -7.56 4.47 1.41
C MET A 100 -8.28 4.69 0.09
N MET A 101 -7.99 5.82 -0.55
CA MET A 101 -8.51 6.17 -1.86
C MET A 101 -7.73 5.52 -3.01
N GLY A 102 -6.57 4.90 -2.76
CA GLY A 102 -5.77 4.30 -3.83
C GLY A 102 -4.97 5.34 -4.61
N LEU A 103 -4.74 6.51 -4.01
CA LEU A 103 -3.81 7.54 -4.46
C LEU A 103 -2.38 7.20 -3.98
N SER A 104 -1.91 5.97 -4.22
CA SER A 104 -0.64 5.48 -3.65
C SER A 104 0.55 6.38 -4.00
N ASN A 105 0.56 6.98 -5.19
CA ASN A 105 1.61 7.92 -5.62
C ASN A 105 1.63 9.22 -4.78
N ALA A 106 0.48 9.66 -4.26
CA ALA A 106 0.40 10.80 -3.34
C ALA A 106 0.57 10.37 -1.88
N ALA A 107 0.24 9.13 -1.53
CA ALA A 107 0.35 8.62 -0.17
C ALA A 107 1.81 8.60 0.32
N THR A 108 2.77 8.20 -0.51
CA THR A 108 4.20 8.11 -0.12
C THR A 108 4.79 9.44 0.37
N PRO A 109 4.71 10.58 -0.35
CA PRO A 109 5.25 11.84 0.15
C PRO A 109 4.54 12.33 1.42
N PHE A 110 3.23 12.10 1.56
CA PHE A 110 2.53 12.39 2.82
C PHE A 110 2.99 11.47 3.96
N GLY A 111 3.33 10.22 3.66
CA GLY A 111 3.84 9.26 4.63
C GLY A 111 5.20 9.64 5.17
N ILE A 112 6.12 10.07 4.29
CA ILE A 112 7.44 10.58 4.70
C ILE A 112 7.25 11.81 5.59
N ARG A 113 6.41 12.76 5.17
CA ARG A 113 6.11 13.97 5.97
C ARG A 113 5.49 13.64 7.33
N ALA A 114 4.60 12.64 7.40
CA ALA A 114 4.02 12.19 8.66
C ALA A 114 5.09 11.61 9.60
N MET A 115 6.02 10.83 9.06
CA MET A 115 7.16 10.30 9.84
C MET A 115 8.09 11.43 10.31
N GLU A 116 8.39 12.42 9.47
CA GLU A 116 9.20 13.59 9.85
C GLU A 116 8.52 14.41 10.96
N GLU A 117 7.21 14.64 10.88
CA GLU A 117 6.46 15.38 11.90
C GLU A 117 6.33 14.60 13.21
N MET A 118 6.15 13.27 13.16
CA MET A 118 6.22 12.43 14.36
C MET A 118 7.63 12.41 14.95
N ASP A 119 8.68 12.40 14.11
CA ASP A 119 10.06 12.46 14.60
C ASP A 119 10.37 13.81 15.20
N ARG A 120 9.85 14.92 14.66
CA ARG A 120 9.95 16.25 15.28
C ARG A 120 9.48 16.27 16.73
N LEU A 121 8.45 15.48 17.06
CA LEU A 121 7.91 15.35 18.42
C LEU A 121 8.65 14.30 19.27
N ASN A 122 9.51 13.49 18.66
CA ASN A 122 10.21 12.40 19.31
C ASN A 122 11.29 12.92 20.26
N PRO A 123 11.21 12.63 21.57
CA PRO A 123 12.23 13.03 22.53
C PRO A 123 13.57 12.29 22.33
N ASN A 124 13.54 11.09 21.74
CA ASN A 124 14.71 10.22 21.56
C ASN A 124 14.99 9.98 20.07
N LYS A 125 15.71 10.92 19.44
CA LYS A 125 16.08 10.85 18.03
C LYS A 125 16.79 9.53 17.67
N GLY A 126 16.42 8.95 16.54
CA GLY A 126 16.95 7.67 16.06
C GLY A 126 16.25 6.43 16.64
N THR A 127 15.35 6.60 17.62
CA THR A 127 14.51 5.51 18.16
C THR A 127 13.06 5.72 17.74
N THR A 128 12.40 4.68 17.22
CA THR A 128 11.01 4.76 16.78
C THR A 128 10.05 4.87 17.96
N THR A 129 9.09 5.80 17.90
CA THR A 129 8.03 5.94 18.93
C THR A 129 6.86 4.99 18.66
N ASN A 130 6.01 4.76 19.66
CA ASN A 130 4.81 3.93 19.51
C ASN A 130 3.86 4.43 18.40
N ASP A 131 3.72 5.76 18.27
CA ASP A 131 2.90 6.37 17.22
C ASP A 131 3.51 6.13 15.83
N MET A 132 4.84 6.18 15.67
CA MET A 132 5.49 5.83 14.41
C MET A 132 5.31 4.36 14.04
N SER A 133 5.49 3.44 15.00
CA SER A 133 5.28 2.00 14.79
C SER A 133 3.84 1.71 14.38
N LEU A 134 2.87 2.31 15.07
CA LEU A 134 1.45 2.21 14.76
C LEU A 134 1.14 2.76 13.36
N PHE A 135 1.69 3.92 12.99
CA PHE A 135 1.50 4.51 11.66
C PHE A 135 2.03 3.59 10.54
N LEU A 136 3.19 2.97 10.76
CA LEU A 136 3.76 2.00 9.84
C LEU A 136 2.86 0.78 9.68
N VAL A 137 2.33 0.23 10.79
CA VAL A 137 1.40 -0.90 10.78
C VAL A 137 0.11 -0.56 10.04
N LEU A 138 -0.45 0.63 10.24
CA LEU A 138 -1.63 1.09 9.51
C LEU A 138 -1.38 1.23 8.00
N ASN A 139 -0.20 1.72 7.61
CA ASN A 139 0.19 1.78 6.21
C ASN A 139 0.39 0.39 5.58
N ALA A 140 0.89 -0.58 6.35
CA ALA A 140 1.02 -1.97 5.90
C ALA A 140 -0.33 -2.69 5.80
N ALA A 141 -1.25 -2.45 6.74
CA ALA A 141 -2.60 -3.00 6.72
C ALA A 141 -3.46 -2.42 5.58
N CYS A 142 -3.20 -1.16 5.20
CA CYS A 142 -3.70 -0.50 4.00
C CYS A 142 -5.22 -0.70 3.79
N ILE A 143 -6.05 -0.07 4.63
CA ILE A 143 -7.51 -0.07 4.44
C ILE A 143 -7.80 0.50 3.07
N GLN A 144 -8.30 -0.29 2.12
CA GLN A 144 -8.46 0.16 0.73
C GLN A 144 -9.94 0.19 0.36
N LEU A 145 -10.53 1.39 0.27
CA LEU A 145 -11.93 1.56 -0.14
C LEU A 145 -12.11 1.28 -1.62
N VAL A 146 -11.14 1.71 -2.43
CA VAL A 146 -11.13 1.50 -3.88
C VAL A 146 -9.79 0.88 -4.27
N PRO A 147 -9.70 -0.46 -4.41
CA PRO A 147 -8.47 -1.15 -4.78
C PRO A 147 -8.20 -1.04 -6.29
N THR A 148 -8.05 0.18 -6.80
CA THR A 148 -7.89 0.50 -8.23
C THR A 148 -6.76 -0.30 -8.88
N THR A 149 -5.62 -0.44 -8.21
CA THR A 149 -4.47 -1.20 -8.70
C THR A 149 -4.80 -2.68 -8.89
N ILE A 150 -5.42 -3.33 -7.90
CA ILE A 150 -5.77 -4.75 -8.01
C ILE A 150 -6.91 -4.95 -9.00
N ILE A 151 -7.90 -4.06 -9.05
CA ILE A 151 -8.96 -4.09 -10.07
C ILE A 151 -8.33 -4.00 -11.48
N SER A 152 -7.35 -3.12 -11.67
CA SER A 152 -6.64 -2.94 -12.94
C SER A 152 -5.85 -4.18 -13.33
N ILE A 153 -5.11 -4.78 -12.39
CA ILE A 153 -4.37 -6.04 -12.61
C ILE A 153 -5.36 -7.16 -12.96
N ARG A 154 -6.46 -7.29 -12.22
CA ARG A 154 -7.49 -8.30 -12.50
C ARG A 154 -8.07 -8.14 -13.90
N ALA A 155 -8.35 -6.90 -14.30
CA ALA A 155 -8.86 -6.61 -15.64
C ALA A 155 -7.84 -6.97 -16.74
N ALA A 156 -6.57 -6.60 -16.57
CA ALA A 156 -5.48 -6.98 -17.48
C ALA A 156 -5.23 -8.51 -17.50
N CYS A 157 -5.56 -9.22 -16.42
CA CYS A 157 -5.57 -10.68 -16.39
C CYS A 157 -6.90 -11.30 -16.89
N ASN A 158 -7.74 -10.54 -17.62
CA ASN A 158 -9.01 -11.00 -18.20
C ASN A 158 -10.04 -11.54 -17.18
N SER A 159 -10.05 -11.01 -15.95
CA SER A 159 -11.06 -11.35 -14.95
C SER A 159 -12.47 -10.95 -15.40
N VAL A 160 -13.43 -11.89 -15.35
CA VAL A 160 -14.85 -11.68 -15.71
C VAL A 160 -15.50 -10.53 -14.94
N ASN A 161 -15.21 -10.42 -13.64
CA ASN A 161 -15.64 -9.30 -12.81
C ASN A 161 -14.46 -8.78 -11.98
N PRO A 162 -13.70 -7.79 -12.48
CA PRO A 162 -12.54 -7.25 -11.77
C PRO A 162 -12.91 -6.58 -10.44
N GLY A 163 -14.11 -5.99 -10.34
CA GLY A 163 -14.59 -5.23 -9.17
C GLY A 163 -15.16 -6.07 -8.03
N ILE A 164 -15.39 -7.37 -8.22
CA ILE A 164 -15.95 -8.26 -7.17
C ILE A 164 -15.12 -8.26 -5.86
N ILE A 165 -13.84 -7.89 -5.95
CA ILE A 165 -12.92 -7.85 -4.81
C ILE A 165 -13.11 -6.65 -3.89
N ILE A 166 -13.90 -5.63 -4.26
CA ILE A 166 -14.01 -4.38 -3.47
C ILE A 166 -14.46 -4.69 -2.04
N VAL A 167 -15.57 -5.43 -1.89
CA VAL A 167 -16.12 -5.75 -0.56
C VAL A 167 -15.18 -6.66 0.25
N PRO A 168 -14.68 -7.80 -0.30
CA PRO A 168 -13.69 -8.61 0.41
C PRO A 168 -12.41 -7.86 0.79
N ALA A 169 -11.92 -6.96 -0.07
CA ALA A 169 -10.72 -6.17 0.20
C ALA A 169 -10.95 -5.19 1.36
N ILE A 170 -12.09 -4.49 1.39
CA ILE A 170 -12.44 -3.59 2.50
C ILE A 170 -12.50 -4.38 3.81
N ILE A 171 -13.18 -5.53 3.82
CA ILE A 171 -13.31 -6.36 5.03
C ILE A 171 -11.93 -6.85 5.49
N SER A 172 -11.16 -7.45 4.58
CA SER A 172 -9.85 -8.01 4.88
C SER A 172 -8.88 -6.95 5.44
N THR A 173 -8.78 -5.80 4.76
CA THR A 173 -7.87 -4.72 5.16
C THR A 173 -8.34 -4.01 6.43
N THR A 174 -9.65 -3.89 6.66
CA THR A 174 -10.20 -3.36 7.91
C THR A 174 -9.89 -4.30 9.09
N VAL A 175 -10.08 -5.61 8.91
CA VAL A 175 -9.73 -6.60 9.94
C VAL A 175 -8.22 -6.57 10.23
N ALA A 176 -7.39 -6.53 9.20
CA ALA A 176 -5.93 -6.39 9.35
C ALA A 176 -5.55 -5.13 10.13
N ALA A 177 -6.19 -3.99 9.84
CA ALA A 177 -5.96 -2.74 10.54
C ALA A 177 -6.39 -2.82 12.01
N ILE A 178 -7.56 -3.39 12.31
CA ILE A 178 -8.03 -3.56 13.69
C ILE A 178 -7.07 -4.44 14.47
N VAL A 179 -6.70 -5.61 13.94
CA VAL A 179 -5.74 -6.52 14.58
C VAL A 179 -4.39 -5.85 14.77
N GLY A 180 -3.90 -5.10 13.78
CA GLY A 180 -2.66 -4.34 13.86
C GLY A 180 -2.68 -3.29 14.96
N VAL A 181 -3.75 -2.49 15.04
CA VAL A 181 -3.95 -1.48 16.09
C VAL A 181 -4.00 -2.15 17.47
N CYS A 182 -4.81 -3.19 17.64
CA CYS A 182 -4.92 -3.92 18.90
C CYS A 182 -3.57 -4.50 19.34
N SER A 183 -2.82 -5.09 18.41
CA SER A 183 -1.49 -5.65 18.68
C SER A 183 -0.50 -4.55 19.10
N CYS A 184 -0.47 -3.42 18.40
CA CYS A 184 0.39 -2.29 18.77
C CYS A 184 0.05 -1.76 20.17
N LYS A 185 -1.24 -1.61 20.49
CA LYS A 185 -1.68 -1.10 21.80
C LYS A 185 -1.41 -2.06 22.95
N LEU A 186 -1.49 -3.37 22.69
CA LEU A 186 -1.14 -4.39 23.67
C LEU A 186 0.37 -4.39 23.94
N LEU A 187 1.18 -4.39 22.87
CA LEU A 187 2.64 -4.45 22.96
C LEU A 187 3.26 -3.17 23.51
N GLU A 188 2.68 -2.00 23.24
CA GLU A 188 3.07 -0.70 23.83
C GLU A 188 3.02 -0.68 25.38
N ARG A 189 2.31 -1.62 26.02
CA ARG A 189 2.32 -1.75 27.48
C ARG A 189 3.52 -2.54 28.01
N TYR A 190 4.14 -3.35 27.17
CA TYR A 190 5.21 -4.27 27.55
C TYR A 190 6.59 -3.81 27.08
N PHE A 191 6.64 -3.01 26.01
CA PHE A 191 7.86 -2.42 25.43
C PHE A 191 7.76 -0.90 25.43
#